data_AF-A0A524H4V4-F1
#
_entry.id   AF-A0A524H4V4-F1
#
_cell.length_a   1.000
_cell.length_b   1.000
_cell.length_c   1.000
_cell.angle_alpha   90.00
_cell.angle_beta   90.00
_cell.angle_gamma   90.00
#
_symmetry.space_group_name_H-M   'P 1'
#
loop_
_entity.id
_entity.type
_entity.pdbx_description
1 polymer ?
#
loop_
_entity_poly.entity_id
_entity_poly.type
_entity_poly.pdbx_seq_one_letter_code
_entity_poly.pdbx_strand_id
1 'polypeptide(L)'
;RDGLKPGAKYYEWESKGVPFRLELGPRDLAAEQVMLARRTGGKEPVPMAGLGDRIHVEIDAMQQALLGAAVARREAATIRGASREQLVEAMNGPGGFVYGGWCGDATCEADIKEQTKATIRVLPDEEFRSDPAPTRCVWCNRDAVTEAVWAKAY
;
A
#
# COMPACT_ATOMS: atom_id res chain seq x y z
N ARG A 1 -18.76 24.23 -14.76
CA ARG A 1 -20.17 23.81 -14.72
C ARG A 1 -20.97 24.90 -14.03
N ASP A 2 -21.74 25.61 -14.82
CA ASP A 2 -22.64 26.66 -14.35
C ASP A 2 -23.78 26.02 -13.56
N GLY A 3 -24.32 26.73 -12.57
CA GLY A 3 -25.34 26.21 -11.65
C GLY A 3 -24.83 25.31 -10.51
N LEU A 4 -23.57 24.86 -10.54
CA LEU A 4 -22.97 24.08 -9.44
C LEU A 4 -22.11 24.96 -8.52
N LYS A 5 -22.44 24.95 -7.22
CA LYS A 5 -21.66 25.61 -6.17
C LYS A 5 -20.23 25.03 -6.13
N PRO A 6 -19.19 25.84 -5.87
CA PRO A 6 -17.80 25.35 -5.78
C PRO A 6 -17.64 24.16 -4.84
N GLY A 7 -18.24 24.20 -3.64
CA GLY A 7 -18.18 23.07 -2.69
C GLY A 7 -18.70 21.74 -3.24
N ALA A 8 -19.76 21.76 -4.06
CA ALA A 8 -20.26 20.55 -4.72
C ALA A 8 -19.26 19.99 -5.74
N LYS A 9 -18.53 20.88 -6.44
CA LYS A 9 -17.45 20.47 -7.35
C LYS A 9 -16.28 19.88 -6.57
N TYR A 10 -15.96 20.41 -5.39
CA TYR A 10 -14.84 19.94 -4.56
C TYR A 10 -15.08 18.51 -4.11
N TYR A 11 -16.27 18.25 -3.54
CA TYR A 11 -16.68 16.92 -3.10
C TYR A 11 -16.64 15.89 -4.24
N GLU A 12 -17.17 16.24 -5.42
CA GLU A 12 -17.15 15.33 -6.58
C GLU A 12 -15.72 14.94 -7.00
N TRP A 13 -14.80 15.90 -7.03
CA TRP A 13 -13.43 15.60 -7.46
C TRP A 13 -12.62 14.88 -6.39
N GLU A 14 -12.91 15.12 -5.12
CA GLU A 14 -12.32 14.37 -4.00
C GLU A 14 -12.79 12.92 -3.98
N SER A 15 -14.07 12.66 -4.27
CA SER A 15 -14.61 11.29 -4.34
C SER A 15 -14.06 10.52 -5.54
N LYS A 16 -13.80 11.21 -6.66
CA LYS A 16 -13.10 10.65 -7.83
C LYS A 16 -11.60 10.44 -7.63
N GLY A 17 -11.04 10.89 -6.51
CA GLY A 17 -9.61 10.71 -6.21
C GLY A 17 -8.68 11.58 -7.06
N VAL A 18 -9.14 12.72 -7.57
CA VAL A 18 -8.28 13.65 -8.33
C VAL A 18 -7.14 14.14 -7.40
N PRO A 19 -5.85 13.98 -7.79
CA PRO A 19 -4.71 14.29 -6.92
C PRO A 19 -4.68 15.74 -6.44
N PHE A 20 -4.94 16.68 -7.35
CA PHE A 20 -4.85 18.12 -7.11
C PHE A 20 -6.07 18.84 -7.62
N ARG A 21 -6.53 19.83 -6.85
CA ARG A 21 -7.56 20.77 -7.28
C ARG A 21 -6.99 22.18 -7.23
N LEU A 22 -7.03 22.86 -8.38
CA LEU A 22 -6.70 24.26 -8.51
C LEU A 22 -7.96 25.10 -8.34
N GLU A 23 -7.99 25.93 -7.31
CA GLU A 23 -9.07 26.86 -7.05
C GLU A 23 -8.63 28.26 -7.46
N LEU A 24 -9.47 28.93 -8.26
CA LEU A 24 -9.17 30.24 -8.83
C LEU A 24 -10.37 31.16 -8.64
N GLY A 25 -10.26 32.11 -7.71
CA GLY A 25 -11.23 33.17 -7.49
C GLY A 25 -10.73 34.54 -7.93
N PRO A 26 -11.57 35.59 -7.88
CA PRO A 26 -11.18 36.96 -8.24
C PRO A 26 -9.99 37.51 -7.44
N ARG A 27 -9.88 37.12 -6.16
CA ARG A 27 -8.76 37.51 -5.29
C ARG A 27 -7.45 36.85 -5.69
N ASP A 28 -7.50 35.58 -6.10
CA ASP A 28 -6.32 34.84 -6.52
C ASP A 28 -5.81 35.37 -7.88
N LEU A 29 -6.74 35.69 -8.80
CA LEU A 29 -6.41 36.38 -10.06
C LEU A 29 -5.73 37.73 -9.83
N ALA A 30 -6.26 38.56 -8.93
CA ALA A 30 -5.67 39.86 -8.60
C ALA A 30 -4.27 39.75 -7.96
N ALA A 31 -3.95 38.59 -7.39
CA ALA A 31 -2.65 38.28 -6.78
C ALA A 31 -1.77 37.37 -7.65
N GLU A 32 -2.15 37.11 -8.90
CA GLU A 32 -1.43 36.24 -9.86
C GLU A 32 -1.08 34.85 -9.29
N GLN A 33 -2.00 34.28 -8.51
CA GLN A 33 -1.84 32.98 -7.84
C GLN A 33 -3.03 32.07 -8.06
N VAL A 34 -2.88 30.78 -7.74
CA VAL A 34 -3.95 29.80 -7.63
C VAL A 34 -3.86 29.12 -6.27
N MET A 35 -4.98 28.67 -5.75
CA MET A 35 -5.00 27.93 -4.50
C MET A 35 -4.97 26.42 -4.81
N LEU A 36 -3.85 25.77 -4.52
CA LEU A 36 -3.61 24.35 -4.75
C LEU A 36 -4.07 23.53 -3.54
N ALA A 37 -5.10 22.71 -3.72
CA ALA A 37 -5.56 21.74 -2.73
C ALA A 37 -5.08 20.33 -3.10
N ARG A 38 -4.56 19.58 -2.13
CA ARG A 38 -4.07 18.19 -2.32
C ARG A 38 -5.09 17.20 -1.79
N ARG A 39 -5.29 16.08 -2.49
CA ARG A 39 -6.20 15.02 -2.05
C ARG A 39 -5.75 14.33 -0.75
N THR A 40 -4.45 14.31 -0.52
CA THR A 40 -3.82 13.80 0.70
C THR A 40 -3.97 14.76 1.89
N GLY A 41 -4.56 15.94 1.68
CA GLY A 41 -4.77 16.96 2.70
C GLY A 41 -3.88 18.18 2.51
N GLY A 42 -4.36 19.32 3.03
CA GLY A 42 -3.65 20.59 2.95
C GLY A 42 -3.99 21.41 1.69
N LYS A 43 -3.70 22.71 1.80
CA LYS A 43 -3.99 23.70 0.76
C LYS A 43 -2.97 24.84 0.89
N GLU A 44 -2.47 25.34 -0.23
CA GLU A 44 -1.55 26.48 -0.24
C GLU A 44 -1.75 27.36 -1.48
N PRO A 45 -1.50 28.68 -1.39
CA PRO A 45 -1.40 29.53 -2.56
C PRO A 45 -0.08 29.24 -3.30
N VAL A 46 -0.15 29.15 -4.63
CA VAL A 46 1.02 29.02 -5.50
C VAL A 46 0.95 30.02 -6.66
N PRO A 47 2.07 30.61 -7.11
CA PRO A 47 2.08 31.54 -8.24
C PRO A 47 1.55 30.88 -9.52
N MET A 48 0.89 31.68 -10.37
CA MET A 48 0.53 31.24 -11.72
C MET A 48 1.77 31.08 -12.61
N ALA A 49 2.77 31.94 -12.42
CA ALA A 49 4.06 31.81 -13.09
C ALA A 49 4.73 30.48 -12.69
N GLY A 50 5.07 29.65 -13.68
CA GLY A 50 5.69 28.34 -13.44
C GLY A 50 4.74 27.27 -12.86
N LEU A 51 3.42 27.49 -12.90
CA LEU A 51 2.45 26.56 -12.32
C LEU A 51 2.55 25.15 -12.91
N GLY A 52 2.78 25.00 -14.23
CA GLY A 52 2.94 23.69 -14.87
C GLY A 52 4.06 22.88 -14.23
N ASP A 53 5.25 23.45 -14.14
CA ASP A 53 6.43 22.81 -13.53
C ASP A 53 6.19 22.49 -12.05
N ARG A 54 5.56 23.42 -11.31
CA ARG A 54 5.17 23.19 -9.91
C ARG A 54 4.26 21.97 -9.78
N ILE A 55 3.27 21.82 -10.67
CA ILE A 55 2.35 20.67 -10.63
C ILE A 55 3.06 19.36 -10.96
N HIS A 56 4.04 19.36 -11.87
CA HIS A 56 4.86 18.17 -12.12
C HIS A 56 5.62 17.73 -10.87
N VAL A 57 6.29 18.67 -10.19
CA VAL A 57 6.99 18.39 -8.92
C VAL A 57 6.03 17.86 -7.84
N GLU A 58 4.84 18.44 -7.76
CA GLU A 58 3.82 18.01 -6.79
C GLU A 58 3.30 16.59 -7.06
N ILE A 59 3.08 16.24 -8.34
CA ILE A 59 2.69 14.88 -8.73
C ILE A 59 3.75 13.86 -8.31
N ASP A 60 5.03 14.15 -8.59
CA ASP A 60 6.12 13.26 -8.21
C ASP A 60 6.23 13.10 -6.69
N ALA A 61 6.12 14.22 -5.95
CA ALA A 61 6.16 14.21 -4.49
C ALA A 61 4.99 13.42 -3.89
N MET A 62 3.77 13.60 -4.42
CA MET A 62 2.59 12.85 -3.97
C MET A 62 2.75 11.36 -4.25
N GLN A 63 3.25 10.99 -5.42
CA GLN A 63 3.44 9.59 -5.78
C GLN A 63 4.47 8.91 -4.87
N GLN A 64 5.60 9.56 -4.59
CA GLN A 64 6.60 9.07 -3.66
C GLN A 64 6.04 8.92 -2.24
N ALA A 65 5.28 9.90 -1.76
CA ALA A 65 4.67 9.86 -0.43
C ALA A 65 3.65 8.71 -0.30
N LEU A 66 2.80 8.51 -1.31
CA LEU A 66 1.81 7.43 -1.33
C LEU A 66 2.49 6.05 -1.40
N LEU A 67 3.51 5.90 -2.24
CA LEU A 67 4.29 4.66 -2.33
C LEU A 67 4.98 4.36 -1.00
N GLY A 68 5.66 5.33 -0.41
CA GLY A 68 6.34 5.17 0.88
C GLY A 68 5.37 4.77 2.00
N ALA A 69 4.21 5.42 2.08
CA ALA A 69 3.18 5.07 3.05
C ALA A 69 2.59 3.67 2.82
N ALA A 70 2.42 3.25 1.57
CA ALA A 70 1.95 1.91 1.22
C ALA A 70 2.98 0.82 1.58
N VAL A 71 4.26 1.05 1.27
CA VAL A 71 5.36 0.15 1.65
C VAL A 71 5.45 0.03 3.17
N ALA A 72 5.49 1.15 3.90
CA ALA A 72 5.55 1.13 5.36
C ALA A 72 4.38 0.34 5.98
N ARG A 73 3.15 0.53 5.49
CA ARG A 73 1.98 -0.23 5.94
C ARG A 73 2.12 -1.72 5.63
N ARG A 74 2.61 -2.07 4.44
CA ARG A 74 2.83 -3.47 4.05
C ARG A 74 3.86 -4.13 4.96
N GLU A 75 5.01 -3.50 5.20
CA GLU A 75 6.06 -4.05 6.07
C GLU A 75 5.56 -4.15 7.53
N ALA A 76 4.83 -3.16 8.04
CA ALA A 76 4.22 -3.23 9.37
C ALA A 76 3.16 -4.33 9.51
N ALA A 77 2.54 -4.73 8.40
CA ALA A 77 1.59 -5.85 8.32
C ALA A 77 2.24 -7.14 7.79
N THR A 78 3.56 -7.27 7.88
CA THR A 78 4.31 -8.45 7.44
C THR A 78 5.09 -9.05 8.61
N ILE A 79 4.96 -10.37 8.80
CA ILE A 79 5.77 -11.14 9.75
C ILE A 79 6.78 -11.96 8.96
N ARG A 80 8.06 -11.89 9.32
CA ARG A 80 9.15 -12.67 8.72
C ARG A 80 9.72 -13.66 9.72
N GLY A 81 10.16 -14.82 9.24
CA GLY A 81 10.67 -15.91 10.09
C GLY A 81 9.64 -16.43 11.09
N ALA A 82 8.35 -16.42 10.70
CA ALA A 82 7.26 -16.72 11.60
C ALA A 82 7.29 -18.17 12.11
N SER A 83 6.79 -18.38 13.33
CA SER A 83 6.41 -19.70 13.83
C SER A 83 5.03 -20.12 13.29
N ARG A 84 4.67 -21.40 13.48
CA ARG A 84 3.33 -21.90 13.17
C ARG A 84 2.25 -21.11 13.90
N GLU A 85 2.47 -20.83 15.18
CA GLU A 85 1.54 -20.12 16.05
C GLU A 85 1.31 -18.70 15.55
N GLN A 86 2.38 -18.00 15.17
CA GLN A 86 2.31 -16.65 14.61
C GLN A 86 1.58 -16.63 13.26
N LEU A 87 1.77 -17.66 12.42
CA LEU A 87 1.00 -17.80 11.18
C LEU A 87 -0.51 -17.94 11.49
N VAL A 88 -0.87 -18.83 12.42
CA VAL A 88 -2.28 -19.03 12.82
C VAL A 88 -2.89 -17.76 13.42
N GLU A 89 -2.16 -17.09 14.32
CA GLU A 89 -2.60 -15.85 14.95
C GLU A 89 -2.81 -14.74 13.92
N ALA A 90 -1.85 -14.52 13.02
CA ALA A 90 -1.97 -13.52 11.97
C ALA A 90 -3.18 -13.77 11.07
N MET A 91 -3.42 -15.03 10.70
CA MET A 91 -4.55 -15.40 9.86
C MET A 91 -5.90 -15.27 10.57
N ASN A 92 -5.96 -15.50 11.89
CA ASN A 92 -7.20 -15.35 12.66
C ASN A 92 -7.47 -13.92 13.14
N GLY A 93 -6.45 -13.07 13.16
CA GLY A 93 -6.54 -11.69 13.60
C GLY A 93 -6.51 -10.68 12.44
N PRO A 94 -5.59 -9.70 12.45
CA PRO A 94 -5.59 -8.58 11.52
C PRO A 94 -5.27 -8.97 10.06
N GLY A 95 -4.85 -10.20 9.80
CA GLY A 95 -4.33 -10.62 8.50
C GLY A 95 -2.94 -10.04 8.23
N GLY A 96 -2.60 -9.92 6.95
CA GLY A 96 -1.27 -9.49 6.50
C GLY A 96 -0.49 -10.60 5.82
N PHE A 97 0.80 -10.35 5.60
CA PHE A 97 1.70 -11.31 4.98
C PHE A 97 2.53 -12.04 6.03
N VAL A 98 2.66 -13.36 5.87
CA VAL A 98 3.53 -14.18 6.70
C VAL A 98 4.56 -14.84 5.81
N TYR A 99 5.82 -14.47 5.97
CA TYR A 99 6.95 -15.14 5.33
C TYR A 99 7.39 -16.29 6.22
N GLY A 100 7.42 -17.50 5.65
CA GLY A 100 7.83 -18.69 6.35
C GLY A 100 8.38 -19.74 5.39
N GLY A 101 9.26 -20.60 5.89
CA GLY A 101 9.81 -21.70 5.11
C GLY A 101 8.69 -22.63 4.64
N TRP A 102 8.80 -23.15 3.42
CA TRP A 102 7.88 -24.12 2.85
C TRP A 102 8.65 -25.35 2.40
N CYS A 103 8.12 -26.54 2.75
CA CYS A 103 8.77 -27.82 2.44
C CYS A 103 8.51 -28.32 1.01
N GLY A 104 7.68 -27.64 0.21
CA GLY A 104 7.34 -28.06 -1.16
C GLY A 104 6.24 -29.13 -1.26
N ASP A 105 5.68 -29.56 -0.13
CA ASP A 105 4.68 -30.64 -0.07
C ASP A 105 3.25 -30.08 -0.16
N ALA A 106 2.51 -30.54 -1.16
CA ALA A 106 1.11 -30.15 -1.38
C ALA A 106 0.18 -30.55 -0.22
N THR A 107 0.46 -31.63 0.51
CA THR A 107 -0.34 -32.01 1.68
C THR A 107 -0.15 -31.03 2.83
N CYS A 108 1.07 -30.51 2.99
CA CYS A 108 1.38 -29.48 3.97
C CYS A 108 0.70 -28.15 3.62
N GLU A 109 0.69 -27.77 2.33
CA GLU A 109 -0.04 -26.58 1.87
C GLU A 109 -1.55 -26.70 2.07
N ALA A 110 -2.12 -27.87 1.74
CA ALA A 110 -3.54 -28.14 1.93
C ALA A 110 -3.95 -28.05 3.41
N ASP A 111 -3.13 -28.58 4.32
CA ASP A 111 -3.38 -28.53 5.76
C ASP A 111 -3.32 -27.09 6.32
N ILE A 112 -2.34 -26.30 5.89
CA ILE A 112 -2.28 -24.86 6.23
C ILE A 112 -3.55 -24.16 5.76
N LYS A 113 -3.98 -24.39 4.51
CA LYS A 113 -5.20 -23.79 3.95
C LYS A 113 -6.45 -24.23 4.71
N GLU A 114 -6.56 -25.49 5.06
CA GLU A 114 -7.71 -26.00 5.79
C GLU A 114 -7.84 -25.32 7.16
N GLN A 115 -6.73 -25.26 7.91
CA GLN A 115 -6.69 -24.75 9.28
C GLN A 115 -6.70 -23.22 9.37
N THR A 116 -6.17 -22.50 8.37
CA THR A 116 -5.97 -21.04 8.46
C THR A 116 -6.66 -20.23 7.35
N LYS A 117 -7.12 -20.90 6.28
CA LYS A 117 -7.57 -20.30 5.01
C LYS A 117 -6.49 -19.51 4.26
N ALA A 118 -5.24 -19.52 4.74
CA ALA A 118 -4.12 -18.94 4.02
C ALA A 118 -3.74 -19.79 2.80
N THR A 119 -3.22 -19.13 1.78
CA THR A 119 -2.62 -19.76 0.61
C THR A 119 -1.27 -19.11 0.33
N ILE A 120 -0.40 -19.81 -0.39
CA ILE A 120 0.81 -19.21 -0.93
C ILE A 120 0.39 -18.12 -1.92
N ARG A 121 0.91 -16.91 -1.73
CA ARG A 121 0.70 -15.77 -2.62
C ARG A 121 1.82 -15.65 -3.64
N VAL A 122 3.04 -15.92 -3.19
CA VAL A 122 4.24 -15.90 -4.01
C VAL A 122 5.34 -16.71 -3.32
N LEU A 123 6.20 -17.33 -4.13
CA LEU A 123 7.51 -17.81 -3.72
C LEU A 123 8.50 -16.70 -4.12
N PRO A 124 8.97 -15.87 -3.17
CA PRO A 124 9.73 -14.67 -3.50
C PRO A 124 11.10 -15.02 -4.11
N ASP A 125 11.53 -14.17 -5.05
CA ASP A 125 12.91 -14.14 -5.53
C ASP A 125 13.88 -13.80 -4.39
N GLU A 126 15.16 -14.14 -4.57
CA GLU A 126 16.18 -14.09 -3.53
C GLU A 126 16.28 -12.73 -2.84
N GLU A 127 16.20 -11.63 -3.60
CA GLU A 127 16.26 -10.26 -3.08
C GLU A 127 15.07 -9.86 -2.17
N PHE A 128 13.97 -10.62 -2.19
CA PHE A 128 12.77 -10.36 -1.39
C PHE A 128 12.57 -11.35 -0.23
N ARG A 129 13.44 -12.36 -0.12
CA ARG A 129 13.42 -13.32 0.98
C ARG A 129 13.86 -12.67 2.30
N SER A 130 13.50 -13.31 3.40
CA SER A 130 14.04 -12.98 4.72
C SER A 130 15.55 -13.21 4.75
N ASP A 131 16.27 -12.40 5.52
CA ASP A 131 17.70 -12.57 5.79
C ASP A 131 17.91 -12.81 7.30
N PRO A 132 18.32 -14.03 7.72
CA PRO A 132 18.57 -15.20 6.89
C PRO A 132 17.27 -15.87 6.39
N ALA A 133 17.37 -16.58 5.27
CA ALA A 133 16.26 -17.37 4.74
C ALA A 133 15.91 -18.54 5.68
N PRO A 134 14.61 -18.86 5.88
CA PRO A 134 14.21 -19.94 6.76
C PRO A 134 14.64 -21.31 6.21
N THR A 135 15.27 -22.13 7.07
CA THR A 135 15.73 -23.48 6.73
C THR A 135 14.72 -24.56 7.05
N ARG A 136 13.68 -24.24 7.84
CA ARG A 136 12.63 -25.17 8.26
C ARG A 136 11.26 -24.68 7.85
N CYS A 137 10.37 -25.62 7.52
CA CYS A 137 9.02 -25.31 7.15
C CYS A 137 8.23 -24.77 8.34
N VAL A 138 7.54 -23.64 8.16
CA VAL A 138 6.75 -22.95 9.21
C VAL A 138 5.67 -23.85 9.82
N TRP A 139 5.26 -24.90 9.13
CA TRP A 139 4.13 -25.74 9.52
C TRP A 139 4.54 -27.12 10.04
N CYS A 140 5.18 -27.94 9.19
CA CYS A 140 5.55 -29.31 9.53
C CYS A 140 6.97 -29.44 10.11
N ASN A 141 7.71 -28.33 10.18
CA ASN A 141 9.08 -28.28 10.67
C ASN A 141 10.05 -29.25 9.95
N ARG A 142 9.78 -29.69 8.72
CA ARG A 142 10.78 -30.37 7.85
C ARG A 142 11.71 -29.35 7.20
N ASP A 143 12.73 -29.78 6.47
CA ASP A 143 13.57 -28.87 5.69
C ASP A 143 12.73 -28.06 4.70
N ALA A 144 13.00 -26.76 4.65
CA ALA A 144 12.39 -25.86 3.68
C ALA A 144 13.17 -25.93 2.37
N VAL A 145 12.44 -26.00 1.26
CA VAL A 145 13.02 -25.92 -0.10
C VAL A 145 13.04 -24.48 -0.61
N THR A 146 12.18 -23.61 -0.06
CA THR A 146 12.12 -22.18 -0.33
C THR A 146 11.39 -21.47 0.81
N GLU A 147 11.45 -20.14 0.83
CA GLU A 147 10.48 -19.33 1.58
C GLU A 147 9.21 -19.10 0.75
N ALA A 148 8.07 -18.96 1.42
CA ALA A 148 6.79 -18.65 0.82
C ALA A 148 6.11 -17.51 1.59
N VAL A 149 5.36 -16.68 0.87
CA VAL A 149 4.50 -15.63 1.46
C VAL A 149 3.08 -16.17 1.57
N TRP A 150 2.57 -16.26 2.79
CA TRP A 150 1.23 -16.74 3.12
C TRP A 150 0.32 -15.56 3.44
N ALA A 151 -0.90 -15.59 2.91
CA ALA A 151 -1.98 -14.69 3.31
C ALA A 151 -3.36 -15.27 2.96
N LYS A 152 -4.40 -14.72 3.58
CA LYS A 152 -5.77 -14.84 3.09
C LYS A 152 -5.92 -13.95 1.85
N ALA A 153 -6.43 -14.54 0.78
CA ALA A 153 -6.73 -13.82 -0.46
C ALA A 153 -8.18 -13.31 -0.44
N TYR A 154 -8.43 -12.24 -1.22
CA TYR A 154 -9.78 -11.75 -1.50
C TYR A 154 -10.62 -12.77 -2.27
#